data_AF-A0A6B2TMD6-F1
#
_entry.id   AF-A0A6B2TMD6-F1
#
_cell.length_a   1.000
_cell.length_b   1.000
_cell.length_c   1.000
_cell.angle_alpha   90.00
_cell.angle_beta   90.00
_cell.angle_gamma   90.00
#
_symmetry.space_group_name_H-M   'P 1'
#
loop_
_entity.id
_entity.type
_entity.pdbx_description
1 polymer ?
#
loop_
_entity_poly.entity_id
_entity_poly.type
_entity_poly.pdbx_seq_one_letter_code
_entity_poly.pdbx_strand_id
1 'polypeptide(L)' 'AAVAAALRGEGGNPVSAHEAAAALDVLEAARRSARDGVTVTL' A
#
# COMPACT_ATOMS: atom_id res chain seq x y z
N ALA A 1 -5.04 -3.69 -20.40
CA ALA A 1 -4.90 -3.69 -18.93
C ALA A 1 -3.69 -2.83 -18.54
N ALA A 2 -3.80 -2.02 -17.48
CA ALA A 2 -2.76 -1.06 -17.09
C ALA A 2 -1.40 -1.72 -16.80
N VAL A 3 -1.40 -2.88 -16.13
CA VAL A 3 -0.18 -3.67 -15.87
C VAL A 3 0.52 -4.06 -17.18
N ALA A 4 -0.22 -4.55 -18.16
CA ALA A 4 0.36 -4.95 -19.45
C ALA A 4 0.92 -3.75 -20.26
N ALA A 5 0.39 -2.55 -20.07
CA ALA A 5 0.92 -1.33 -20.70
C ALA A 5 2.21 -0.86 -20.00
N ALA A 6 2.25 -0.91 -18.67
CA ALA A 6 3.44 -0.59 -17.88
C ALA A 6 4.62 -1.50 -18.23
N LEU A 7 4.37 -2.82 -18.39
CA LEU A 7 5.40 -3.78 -18.81
C LEU A 7 5.95 -3.53 -20.22
N ARG A 8 5.15 -2.91 -21.09
CA ARG A 8 5.54 -2.54 -22.46
C ARG A 8 6.15 -1.13 -22.56
N GLY A 9 6.25 -0.40 -21.45
CA GLY A 9 6.74 0.98 -21.44
C GLY A 9 5.75 2.01 -22.00
N GLU A 10 4.50 1.61 -22.24
CA GLU A 10 3.45 2.45 -22.83
C GLU A 10 2.61 3.19 -21.77
N GLY A 11 3.09 3.24 -20.53
CA GLY A 11 2.41 3.88 -19.40
C GLY A 11 3.13 3.66 -18.09
N GLY A 12 2.72 4.41 -17.06
CA GLY A 12 3.26 4.26 -15.70
C GLY A 12 2.74 3.00 -15.01
N ASN A 13 3.46 2.57 -13.97
CA ASN A 13 2.98 1.53 -13.07
C ASN A 13 1.66 1.99 -12.42
N PRO A 14 0.56 1.23 -12.52
CA PRO A 14 -0.73 1.63 -11.93
C PRO A 14 -0.70 1.78 -10.41
N VAL A 15 0.20 1.08 -9.70
CA VAL A 15 0.42 1.24 -8.26
C VAL A 15 1.91 1.05 -7.98
N SER A 16 2.56 2.06 -7.44
CA SER A 16 3.95 1.98 -7.04
C SER A 16 4.15 1.05 -5.84
N ALA A 17 5.37 0.56 -5.66
CA ALA A 17 5.73 -0.21 -4.48
C ALA A 17 5.52 0.58 -3.18
N HIS A 18 5.72 1.91 -3.21
CA HIS A 18 5.53 2.78 -2.05
C HIS A 18 4.06 2.89 -1.65
N GLU A 19 3.15 3.03 -2.62
CA GLU A 19 1.71 3.07 -2.34
C GLU A 19 1.22 1.73 -1.76
N ALA A 20 1.73 0.61 -2.29
CA ALA A 20 1.44 -0.71 -1.73
C ALA A 20 1.98 -0.86 -0.29
N ALA A 21 3.21 -0.40 -0.04
CA ALA A 21 3.80 -0.43 1.30
C ALA A 21 2.99 0.40 2.30
N ALA A 22 2.57 1.62 1.92
CA ALA A 22 1.73 2.47 2.77
C ALA A 22 0.42 1.79 3.16
N ALA A 23 -0.19 1.02 2.24
CA ALA A 23 -1.39 0.24 2.57
C ALA A 23 -1.11 -0.87 3.59
N LEU A 24 0.05 -1.54 3.50
CA LEU A 24 0.46 -2.55 4.48
C LEU A 24 0.73 -1.94 5.85
N ASP A 25 1.31 -0.73 5.92
CA ASP A 25 1.55 -0.01 7.17
C ASP A 25 0.25 0.29 7.91
N VAL A 26 -0.83 0.66 7.18
CA VAL A 26 -2.16 0.83 7.76
C VAL A 26 -2.68 -0.47 8.38
N LEU A 27 -2.53 -1.61 7.68
CA LEU A 27 -3.01 -2.90 8.18
C LEU A 27 -2.26 -3.32 9.45
N GLU A 28 -0.95 -3.09 9.51
CA GLU A 28 -0.14 -3.38 10.68
C GLU A 28 -0.48 -2.43 11.85
N ALA A 29 -0.67 -1.14 11.57
CA ALA A 29 -1.11 -0.17 12.56
C ALA A 29 -2.49 -0.52 13.13
N ALA A 30 -3.45 -0.91 12.28
CA ALA A 30 -4.77 -1.36 12.69
C ALA A 30 -4.69 -2.61 13.57
N ARG A 31 -3.83 -3.57 13.21
CA ARG A 31 -3.60 -4.79 14.00
C ARG A 31 -3.07 -4.47 15.40
N ARG A 32 -2.13 -3.53 15.53
CA ARG A 32 -1.62 -3.06 16.83
C ARG A 32 -2.69 -2.32 17.62
N SER A 33 -3.40 -1.40 16.95
CA SER A 33 -4.51 -0.65 17.54
C SER A 33 -5.57 -1.57 18.13
N ALA A 34 -5.98 -2.62 17.41
CA ALA A 34 -6.96 -3.58 17.88
C ALA A 34 -6.48 -4.43 19.06
N ARG A 35 -5.18 -4.73 19.13
CA ARG A 35 -4.60 -5.52 20.22
C ARG A 35 -4.44 -4.70 21.50
N ASP A 36 -3.92 -3.49 21.35
CA ASP A 36 -3.48 -2.68 22.48
C ASP A 36 -4.49 -1.58 22.86
N GLY A 37 -5.54 -1.39 22.05
CA GLY A 37 -6.60 -0.40 22.27
C GLY A 37 -6.12 1.05 22.10
N VAL A 38 -5.06 1.29 21.31
CA VAL A 38 -4.42 2.60 21.14
C VAL A 38 -4.56 3.15 19.73
N THR A 39 -4.52 4.48 19.60
CA THR A 39 -4.32 5.14 18.31
C THR A 39 -2.86 5.03 17.88
N VAL A 40 -2.62 4.67 16.62
CA VAL A 40 -1.27 4.58 16.03
C VAL A 40 -1.14 5.68 14.97
N THR A 41 -0.11 6.53 15.10
CA THR A 41 0.25 7.53 14.08
C THR A 41 1.08 6.88 12.97
N LEU A 42 0.77 7.22 11.72
CA LEU A 42 1.47 6.79 10.51
C LEU A 42 2.37 7.90 9.97
#